data_AF-A0A6G3WZ63-F1
#
_entry.id   AF-A0A6G3WZ63-F1
#
_cell.length_a   1.000
_cell.length_b   1.000
_cell.length_c   1.000
_cell.angle_alpha   90.00
_cell.angle_beta   90.00
_cell.angle_gamma   90.00
#
_symmetry.space_group_name_H-M   'P 1'
#
loop_
_entity.id
_entity.type
_entity.pdbx_description
1 polymer ?
#
loop_
_entity_poly.entity_id
_entity_poly.type
_entity_poly.pdbx_seq_one_letter_code
_entity_poly.pdbx_strand_id
1 'polypeptide(L)'
;MTDPWVALAADADPGERSGALRRAHDVFTSAGRLERPVRAVVGASWRRSARARVSPDDAPAVELGPDELGPYRAAHPLARAMPVIRELMGAYA
;
A
#
# COMPACT_ATOMS: atom_id res chain seq x y z
N MET A 1 7.59 -21.91 -10.28
CA MET A 1 7.98 -20.50 -10.09
C MET A 1 6.71 -19.76 -9.70
N THR A 2 6.54 -19.37 -8.44
CA THR A 2 5.31 -18.69 -7.99
C THR A 2 5.26 -17.29 -8.61
N ASP A 3 4.14 -16.93 -9.24
CA ASP A 3 3.95 -15.58 -9.77
C ASP A 3 4.17 -14.55 -8.65
N PRO A 4 5.15 -13.64 -8.78
CA PRO A 4 5.44 -12.67 -7.74
C PRO A 4 4.29 -11.72 -7.46
N TRP A 5 3.28 -11.63 -8.34
CA TRP A 5 2.12 -10.75 -8.19
C TRP A 5 0.93 -11.42 -7.51
N VAL A 6 0.92 -12.75 -7.37
CA VAL A 6 -0.10 -13.46 -6.59
C VAL A 6 0.12 -13.19 -5.10
N ALA A 7 -0.83 -12.46 -4.50
CA ALA A 7 -0.74 -12.03 -3.10
C ALA A 7 -0.99 -13.17 -2.10
N LEU A 8 -1.89 -14.09 -2.45
CA LEU A 8 -2.32 -15.24 -1.66
C LEU A 8 -2.45 -16.44 -2.60
N ALA A 9 -1.86 -17.58 -2.25
CA ALA A 9 -2.06 -18.82 -3.00
C ALA A 9 -3.52 -19.27 -2.89
N ALA A 10 -4.07 -19.91 -3.93
CA ALA A 10 -5.48 -20.27 -3.98
C ALA A 10 -5.93 -21.22 -2.85
N ASP A 11 -5.00 -21.98 -2.29
CA ASP A 11 -5.18 -22.94 -1.20
C ASP A 11 -4.89 -22.37 0.19
N ALA A 12 -4.43 -21.11 0.29
CA ALA A 12 -4.09 -20.51 1.57
C ALA A 12 -5.31 -19.87 2.24
N ASP A 13 -5.45 -20.05 3.56
CA ASP A 13 -6.47 -19.36 4.34
C ASP A 13 -6.15 -17.84 4.42
N PRO A 14 -7.05 -16.96 3.91
CA PRO A 14 -6.88 -15.51 4.00
C PRO A 14 -6.77 -15.00 5.44
N GLY A 15 -7.47 -15.64 6.39
CA GLY A 15 -7.51 -15.23 7.80
C GLY A 15 -6.17 -15.46 8.49
N GLU A 16 -5.65 -16.68 8.42
CA GLU A 16 -4.32 -17.02 8.90
C GLU A 16 -3.23 -16.16 8.26
N ARG A 17 -3.29 -15.95 6.94
CA ARG A 17 -2.29 -15.12 6.23
C ARG A 17 -2.31 -13.68 6.72
N SER A 18 -3.50 -13.10 6.87
CA SER A 18 -3.67 -11.73 7.35
C SER A 18 -3.18 -11.58 8.80
N GLY A 19 -3.48 -12.56 9.65
CA GLY A 19 -3.00 -12.59 11.04
C GLY A 19 -1.47 -12.69 11.13
N ALA A 20 -0.84 -13.54 10.32
CA ALA A 20 0.61 -13.67 10.26
C ALA A 20 1.28 -12.38 9.76
N LEU A 21 0.71 -11.73 8.73
CA LEU A 21 1.22 -10.47 8.22
C LEU A 21 1.10 -9.34 9.25
N ARG A 22 -0.02 -9.28 9.98
CA ARG A 22 -0.23 -8.30 11.06
C ARG A 22 0.82 -8.46 12.16
N ARG A 23 1.02 -9.68 12.68
CA ARG A 23 2.06 -9.94 13.70
C ARG A 23 3.45 -9.54 13.22
N ALA A 24 3.81 -9.87 11.97
CA ALA A 24 5.10 -9.47 11.41
C ALA A 24 5.23 -7.94 11.26
N HIS A 25 4.14 -7.25 10.93
CA HIS A 25 4.11 -5.79 10.88
C HIS A 25 4.28 -5.18 12.27
N ASP A 26 3.59 -5.69 13.28
CA ASP A 26 3.68 -5.21 14.66
C ASP A 26 5.09 -5.38 15.22
N VAL A 27 5.75 -6.51 14.93
CA VAL A 27 7.16 -6.70 15.29
C VAL A 27 8.09 -5.74 14.54
N PHE A 28 7.81 -5.48 13.26
CA PHE A 28 8.59 -4.54 12.48
C PHE A 28 8.49 -3.11 13.02
N THR A 29 7.27 -2.64 13.33
CA THR A 29 7.06 -1.27 13.83
C THR A 29 7.54 -1.09 15.27
N SER A 30 7.37 -2.10 16.13
CA SER A 30 7.79 -2.02 17.54
C SER A 30 9.29 -2.28 17.76
N ALA A 31 9.90 -3.19 16.98
CA ALA A 31 11.27 -3.67 17.22
C ALA A 31 12.21 -3.53 16.02
N GLY A 32 11.74 -2.99 14.89
CA GLY A 32 12.56 -2.78 13.69
C GLY A 32 12.98 -4.05 12.95
N ARG A 33 12.46 -5.22 13.34
CA ARG A 33 12.85 -6.53 12.78
C ARG A 33 11.88 -6.95 11.68
N LEU A 34 12.44 -7.41 10.56
CA LEU A 34 11.64 -8.00 9.49
C LEU A 34 11.61 -9.52 9.65
N GLU A 35 10.50 -10.04 10.15
CA GLU A 35 10.32 -11.49 10.37
C GLU A 35 9.69 -12.18 9.14
N ARG A 36 10.01 -13.46 8.95
CA ARG A 36 9.42 -14.27 7.87
C ARG A 36 8.03 -14.79 8.31
N PRO A 37 7.07 -15.00 7.39
CA PRO A 37 7.20 -14.94 5.94
C PRO A 37 6.58 -13.67 5.33
N VAL A 38 7.26 -12.53 5.47
CA VAL A 38 6.97 -11.32 4.69
C VAL A 38 7.65 -11.41 3.32
N ARG A 39 6.90 -11.15 2.25
CA ARG A 39 7.43 -11.12 0.87
C ARG A 39 8.51 -10.04 0.75
N ALA A 40 9.57 -10.30 -0.01
CA ALA A 40 10.70 -9.39 -0.13
C ALA A 40 10.30 -7.97 -0.57
N VAL A 41 9.37 -7.84 -1.54
CA VAL A 41 8.85 -6.55 -2.00
C VAL A 41 8.11 -5.77 -0.90
N VAL A 42 7.37 -6.47 -0.04
CA VAL A 42 6.65 -5.87 1.10
C VAL A 42 7.64 -5.42 2.16
N GLY A 43 8.59 -6.28 2.53
CA GLY A 43 9.64 -5.93 3.50
C GLY A 43 10.55 -4.79 3.02
N ALA A 44 10.86 -4.73 1.72
CA ALA A 44 11.57 -3.60 1.12
C ALA A 44 10.74 -2.31 1.21
N SER A 45 9.42 -2.39 0.99
CA SER A 45 8.50 -1.27 1.16
C SER A 45 8.51 -0.73 2.59
N TRP A 46 8.33 -1.61 3.57
CA TRP A 46 8.34 -1.24 4.99
C TRP A 46 9.63 -0.52 5.40
N ARG A 47 10.78 -1.03 4.95
CA ARG A 47 12.08 -0.39 5.21
C ARG A 47 12.18 1.01 4.58
N ARG A 48 11.62 1.22 3.38
CA ARG A 48 11.61 2.56 2.77
C ARG A 48 10.73 3.53 3.57
N SER A 49 9.54 3.11 3.97
CA SER A 49 8.65 3.93 4.79
C SER A 49 9.27 4.31 6.13
N ALA A 50 9.91 3.35 6.81
CA ALA A 50 10.61 3.60 8.06
C ALA A 50 11.78 4.60 7.88
N ARG A 51 12.56 4.48 6.79
CA ARG A 51 13.63 5.45 6.45
C ARG A 51 13.09 6.85 6.15
N ALA A 52 11.91 6.92 5.55
CA ALA A 52 11.21 8.18 5.29
C ALA A 52 10.54 8.76 6.54
N ARG A 53 10.65 8.09 7.71
CA ARG A 53 10.01 8.49 8.98
C ARG A 53 8.50 8.67 8.86
N VAL A 54 7.87 7.86 8.00
CA VAL A 54 6.41 7.80 7.93
C VAL A 54 5.91 7.04 9.15
N SER A 55 5.23 7.74 10.05
CA SER A 55 4.51 7.15 11.17
C SER A 55 3.08 6.82 10.71
N PRO A 56 2.57 5.61 10.99
CA PRO A 56 1.16 5.29 10.77
C PRO A 56 0.22 6.02 11.74
N ASP A 57 0.75 6.50 12.86
CA ASP A 57 -0.02 7.18 13.91
C ASP A 57 -0.05 8.72 13.73
N ASP A 58 0.72 9.25 12.78
CA ASP A 58 0.78 10.68 12.49
C ASP A 58 -0.25 11.07 11.42
N ALA A 59 -0.74 12.30 11.48
CA ALA A 59 -1.54 12.88 10.41
C ALA A 59 -0.70 13.02 9.12
N PRO A 60 -1.29 12.76 7.93
CA PRO A 60 -0.59 12.95 6.68
C PRO A 60 -0.17 14.40 6.49
N ALA A 61 1.03 14.63 5.94
CA ALA A 61 1.57 15.97 5.71
C ALA A 61 0.79 16.81 4.67
N VAL A 62 -0.16 16.20 3.96
CA VAL A 62 -1.02 16.87 2.98
C VAL A 62 -2.46 16.69 3.42
N GLU A 63 -2.99 17.71 4.10
CA GLU A 63 -4.41 17.86 4.37
C GLU A 63 -5.01 18.70 3.25
N LEU A 64 -5.59 18.05 2.24
CA LEU A 64 -6.49 18.73 1.31
C LEU A 64 -7.92 18.51 1.80
N GLY A 65 -8.61 19.59 2.11
CA GLY A 65 -10.02 19.56 2.46
C GLY A 65 -10.88 19.06 1.29
N PRO A 66 -12.15 18.67 1.56
CA PRO A 66 -13.07 18.19 0.53
C PRO A 66 -13.18 19.13 -0.69
N ASP A 67 -13.18 20.44 -0.43
CA ASP A 67 -13.34 21.49 -1.44
C ASP A 67 -12.04 21.80 -2.21
N GLU A 68 -10.88 21.45 -1.64
CA GLU A 68 -9.57 21.69 -2.26
C GLU A 68 -9.14 20.54 -3.17
N LEU A 69 -9.64 19.34 -2.90
CA LEU A 69 -9.26 18.12 -3.59
C LEU A 69 -9.67 18.11 -5.07
N GLY A 70 -10.86 18.64 -5.39
CA GLY A 70 -11.35 18.75 -6.76
C GLY A 70 -10.46 19.64 -7.63
N PRO A 71 -10.25 20.92 -7.27
CA PRO A 71 -9.36 21.83 -7.97
C PRO A 71 -7.92 21.31 -8.10
N TYR A 72 -7.37 20.74 -7.02
CA TYR A 72 -6.03 20.14 -7.05
C TYR A 72 -5.92 19.04 -8.12
N ARG A 73 -6.88 18.11 -8.14
CA ARG A 73 -6.91 17.02 -9.13
C ARG A 73 -7.10 17.52 -10.56
N ALA A 74 -7.88 18.58 -10.76
CA ALA A 74 -8.10 19.16 -12.09
C ALA A 74 -6.84 19.87 -12.64
N ALA A 75 -6.06 20.52 -11.76
CA ALA A 75 -4.82 21.20 -12.13
C ALA A 75 -3.61 20.25 -12.26
N HIS A 76 -3.69 19.04 -11.71
CA HIS A 76 -2.57 18.10 -11.67
C HIS A 76 -2.18 17.61 -13.09
N PRO A 77 -0.88 17.44 -13.41
CA PRO A 77 -0.43 16.97 -14.73
C PRO A 77 -1.08 15.66 -15.22
N LEU A 78 -1.44 14.77 -14.27
CA LEU A 78 -2.12 13.51 -14.57
C LEU A 78 -3.59 13.67 -15.01
N ALA A 79 -4.23 14.82 -14.80
CA ALA A 79 -5.65 15.02 -15.11
C ALA A 79 -5.99 14.66 -16.55
N ARG A 80 -5.09 14.96 -17.49
CA ARG A 80 -5.24 14.66 -18.93
C ARG A 80 -5.24 13.17 -19.24
N ALA A 81 -4.59 12.35 -18.43
CA ALA A 81 -4.52 10.90 -18.59
C ALA A 81 -5.67 10.15 -17.85
N MET A 82 -6.34 10.82 -16.90
CA MET A 82 -7.37 10.19 -16.07
C MET A 82 -8.55 9.58 -16.85
N PRO A 83 -9.04 10.13 -17.98
CA PRO A 83 -10.11 9.50 -18.74
C PRO A 83 -9.73 8.09 -19.21
N VAL A 84 -8.56 7.93 -19.83
CA VAL A 84 -8.05 6.64 -20.31
C VAL A 84 -7.81 5.67 -19.14
N ILE A 85 -7.19 6.15 -18.06
CA ILE A 85 -6.96 5.31 -16.88
C ILE A 85 -8.29 4.79 -16.31
N ARG A 86 -9.32 5.63 -16.23
CA ARG A 86 -10.65 5.23 -15.74
C ARG A 86 -11.34 4.26 -16.68
N GLU A 87 -11.22 4.45 -17.98
CA GLU A 87 -11.72 3.50 -18.99
C GLU A 87 -11.08 2.11 -18.81
N LEU A 88 -9.75 2.06 -18.69
CA LEU A 88 -9.01 0.82 -18.52
C LEU A 88 -9.31 0.12 -17.17
N MET A 89 -9.48 0.90 -16.10
CA MET A 89 -9.78 0.37 -14.77
C MET A 89 -11.26 0.01 -14.59
N GLY A 90 -12.17 0.64 -15.34
CA GLY A 90 -13.61 0.42 -15.25
C GLY A 90 -14.05 -1.00 -15.66
N ALA A 91 -13.21 -1.72 -16.40
CA ALA A 91 -13.42 -3.13 -16.72
C ALA A 91 -13.16 -4.08 -15.54
N TYR A 92 -12.58 -3.59 -14.44
CA TYR A 92 -12.19 -4.37 -13.25
C TYR A 92 -12.91 -3.95 -11.96
N ALA A 93 -13.91 -3.06 -12.05
CA ALA A 93 -14.72 -2.58 -10.93
C ALA A 93 -16.07 -3.29 -10.85
#